data_AF-A0A6H9UNR8-F1
#
_entry.id   AF-A0A6H9UNR8-F1
#
_cell.length_a   1.000
_cell.length_b   1.000
_cell.length_c   1.000
_cell.angle_alpha   90.00
_cell.angle_beta   90.00
_cell.angle_gamma   90.00
#
_symmetry.space_group_name_H-M   'P 1'
#
loop_
_entity.id
_entity.type
_entity.pdbx_description
1 polymer ?
#
loop_
_entity_poly.entity_id
_entity_poly.type
_entity_poly.pdbx_seq_one_letter_code
_entity_poly.pdbx_strand_id
1 'polypeptide(L)' 'MAPLAVRCGYRAVHALPLRVQHRTIGAVNLLLGRPGALPESDLSLAQALADVAALALVHWTPDPLRPTDIDTRT' A
#
# COMPACT_ATOMS: atom_id res chain seq x y z
N MET A 1 9.92 -4.64 12.54
CA MET A 1 9.62 -4.81 11.11
C MET A 1 10.82 -5.28 10.29
N ALA A 2 12.01 -4.68 10.41
CA ALA A 2 13.17 -5.02 9.56
C ALA A 2 13.62 -6.50 9.55
N PRO A 3 13.71 -7.22 10.68
CA PRO A 3 14.21 -8.61 10.65
C PRO A 3 13.25 -9.59 9.96
N LEU A 4 11.94 -9.42 10.14
CA LEU A 4 10.94 -10.27 9.49
C LEU A 4 10.90 -10.00 7.98
N ALA A 5 10.91 -8.73 7.56
CA ALA A 5 10.93 -8.37 6.15
C ALA A 5 12.16 -8.95 5.42
N VAL A 6 13.34 -8.90 6.04
CA VAL A 6 14.56 -9.49 5.49
C VAL A 6 14.47 -11.02 5.39
N ARG A 7 13.91 -11.70 6.41
CA ARG A 7 13.68 -13.15 6.36
C ARG A 7 12.66 -13.54 5.29
N CYS A 8 11.65 -12.71 5.04
CA CYS A 8 10.67 -12.89 3.96
C CYS A 8 11.24 -12.54 2.58
N GLY A 9 12.52 -12.17 2.47
CA GLY A 9 13.18 -11.92 1.19
C GLY A 9 13.09 -10.48 0.68
N TYR A 10 12.44 -9.57 1.40
CA TYR A 10 12.40 -8.16 1.02
C TYR A 10 13.73 -7.46 1.32
N ARG A 11 14.11 -6.56 0.42
CA ARG A 11 15.40 -5.84 0.43
C ARG A 11 15.24 -4.34 0.21
N ALA A 12 14.08 -3.88 -0.24
CA ALA A 12 13.72 -2.47 -0.30
C ALA A 12 12.21 -2.28 -0.06
N VAL A 13 11.83 -1.08 0.39
CA VAL A 13 10.43 -0.68 0.58
C VAL A 13 10.23 0.73 0.04
N HIS A 14 9.16 0.92 -0.72
CA HIS A 14 8.66 2.24 -1.11
C HIS A 14 7.27 2.47 -0.51
N ALA A 15 7.16 3.47 0.35
CA ALA A 15 5.89 3.89 0.93
C ALA A 15 5.29 5.00 0.07
N LEU A 16 4.19 4.69 -0.62
CA LEU A 16 3.50 5.62 -1.49
C LEU A 16 2.29 6.19 -0.76
N PRO A 17 2.26 7.49 -0.46
CA PRO A 17 1.16 8.10 0.28
C PRO A 17 -0.15 8.03 -0.50
N LEU A 18 -1.21 7.60 0.17
CA LEU A 18 -2.60 7.66 -0.29
C LEU A 18 -3.12 9.07 0.01
N ARG A 19 -3.41 9.86 -1.02
CA ARG A 19 -3.84 11.27 -0.86
C ARG A 19 -5.25 11.49 -1.39
N VAL A 20 -6.07 12.20 -0.61
CA VAL A 20 -7.40 12.67 -1.03
C VAL A 20 -7.49 14.16 -0.73
N GLN A 21 -7.84 14.98 -1.74
CA GLN A 21 -7.90 16.44 -1.62
C GLN A 21 -6.65 17.04 -0.94
N HIS A 22 -5.46 16.59 -1.35
CA HIS A 22 -4.16 17.01 -0.80
C HIS A 22 -3.86 16.58 0.65
N ARG A 23 -4.70 15.72 1.26
CA ARG A 23 -4.44 15.13 2.58
C ARG A 23 -4.00 13.67 2.46
N THR A 24 -2.88 13.32 3.10
CA THR A 24 -2.44 11.93 3.23
C THR A 24 -3.31 11.22 4.27
N ILE A 25 -4.03 10.18 3.83
CA ILE A 25 -4.90 9.36 4.69
C ILE A 25 -4.29 8.00 5.03
N GLY A 26 -3.18 7.64 4.40
CA GLY A 26 -2.49 6.37 4.59
C GLY A 26 -1.35 6.20 3.60
N ALA A 27 -0.88 4.97 3.42
CA ALA A 27 0.13 4.63 2.42
C ALA A 27 -0.02 3.20 1.90
N VAL A 28 0.41 2.98 0.65
CA VAL A 28 0.64 1.66 0.06
C VAL A 28 2.14 1.38 0.09
N ASN A 29 2.53 0.21 0.60
CA ASN A 29 3.92 -0.19 0.63
C ASN A 29 4.21 -1.18 -0.49
N LEU A 30 5.18 -0.84 -1.35
CA LEU A 30 5.76 -1.77 -2.29
C LEU A 30 6.99 -2.40 -1.65
N LEU A 31 6.97 -3.72 -1.44
CA LEU A 31 8.10 -4.46 -0.90
C LEU A 31 8.83 -5.17 -2.05
N LEU A 32 10.11 -4.86 -2.25
CA LEU A 32 10.89 -5.38 -3.37
C LEU A 32 11.88 -6.44 -2.86
N GLY A 33 12.04 -7.52 -3.63
CA GLY A 33 13.05 -8.56 -3.35
C GLY A 33 14.46 -8.17 -3.77
N ARG A 34 14.60 -7.10 -4.55
CA ARG A 34 15.90 -6.54 -4.96
C ARG A 34 16.14 -5.21 -4.25
N PRO A 35 17.38 -4.92 -3.84
CA PRO A 35 17.73 -3.62 -3.29
C PRO A 35 17.70 -2.54 -4.38
N GLY A 36 17.54 -1.28 -3.97
CA GLY A 36 17.58 -0.13 -4.86
C GLY A 36 16.26 0.63 -4.92
N ALA A 37 16.32 1.84 -5.47
CA ALA A 37 15.15 2.67 -5.71
C ALA A 37 14.44 2.27 -7.01
N LEU A 38 13.12 2.37 -7.02
CA LEU A 38 12.33 2.36 -8.26
C LEU A 38 12.77 3.52 -9.18
N PRO A 39 12.82 3.31 -10.51
CA PRO A 39 12.93 4.39 -11.48
C PRO A 39 11.86 5.46 -11.25
N GLU A 40 12.16 6.71 -11.57
CA GLU A 40 11.24 7.83 -11.36
C GLU A 40 9.91 7.66 -12.12
N SER A 41 9.96 7.06 -13.31
CA SER A 41 8.77 6.69 -14.09
C SER A 41 7.86 5.72 -13.32
N ASP A 42 8.46 4.73 -12.67
CA ASP A 42 7.75 3.68 -11.96
C ASP A 42 7.21 4.20 -10.63
N LEU A 43 7.96 5.07 -9.95
CA LEU A 43 7.48 5.81 -8.78
C LEU A 43 6.28 6.69 -9.13
N SER A 44 6.35 7.39 -10.26
CA SER A 44 5.25 8.25 -10.73
C SER A 44 4.00 7.42 -11.05
N LEU A 45 4.16 6.31 -11.76
CA LEU A 45 3.08 5.38 -12.05
C LEU A 45 2.48 4.80 -10.76
N ALA A 46 3.32 4.35 -9.84
CA ALA A 46 2.86 3.76 -8.60
C ALA A 46 2.18 4.78 -7.68
N GLN A 47 2.61 6.04 -7.69
CA GLN A 47 1.90 7.12 -7.01
C GLN A 47 0.52 7.37 -7.65
N ALA A 48 0.42 7.39 -8.98
CA ALA A 48 -0.88 7.54 -9.65
C ALA A 48 -1.85 6.39 -9.28
N LEU A 49 -1.34 5.16 -9.17
CA LEU A 49 -2.13 4.03 -8.66
C LEU A 49 -2.55 4.22 -7.20
N ALA A 50 -1.65 4.73 -6.35
CA ALA A 50 -1.98 5.06 -4.97
C ALA A 50 -3.08 6.13 -4.88
N ASP A 51 -3.06 7.13 -5.76
CA ASP A 51 -4.10 8.17 -5.81
C ASP A 51 -5.47 7.58 -6.20
N VAL A 52 -5.52 6.68 -7.19
CA VAL A 52 -6.74 5.95 -7.56
C VAL A 52 -7.24 5.07 -6.40
N ALA A 53 -6.33 4.35 -5.73
CA ALA A 53 -6.69 3.52 -4.58
C ALA A 53 -7.24 4.37 -3.41
N ALA A 54 -6.66 5.55 -3.15
CA ALA A 54 -7.12 6.46 -2.11
C ALA A 54 -8.55 6.93 -2.38
N LEU A 55 -8.86 7.27 -3.64
CA LEU A 55 -10.22 7.58 -4.06
C LEU A 55 -11.16 6.40 -3.86
N ALA A 56 -10.79 5.19 -4.32
CA ALA A 56 -11.63 4.01 -4.14
C ALA A 56 -11.93 3.70 -2.66
N LEU A 57 -10.94 3.83 -1.79
CA LEU A 57 -11.08 3.60 -0.35
C LEU A 57 -12.01 4.61 0.33
N VAL A 58 -11.98 5.88 -0.06
CA VAL A 58 -12.87 6.90 0.53
C VAL A 58 -14.33 6.74 0.09
N HIS A 59 -14.55 6.19 -1.11
CA HIS A 59 -15.91 5.89 -1.60
C HIS A 59 -16.38 4.48 -1.20
N TRP A 60 -15.52 3.67 -0.59
CA TRP A 60 -15.86 2.31 -0.21
C TRP A 60 -16.88 2.32 0.93
N THR A 61 -18.01 1.66 0.69
CA THR A 61 -19.00 1.36 1.72
C THR A 61 -18.91 -0.15 2.00
N PRO A 62 -18.58 -0.58 3.23
CA PRO A 62 -18.56 -2.00 3.56
C PRO A 62 -19.95 -2.61 3.40
N ASP A 63 -20.02 -3.73 2.68
CA ASP A 63 -21.09 -4.71 2.92
C ASP A 63 -20.89 -5.24 4.35
N PRO A 64 -21.94 -5.40 5.18
CA PRO A 64 -21.82 -6.09 6.46
C PRO A 64 -21.02 -7.39 6.32
N LEU A 65 -20.02 -7.55 7.20
CA LEU A 65 -19.13 -8.72 7.22
C LEU A 65 -19.96 -10.00 7.17
N ARG A 66 -19.67 -10.83 6.17
CA ARG A 66 -20.34 -12.11 6.00
C ARG A 66 -19.73 -13.10 6.99
N PRO A 67 -20.48 -14.14 7.39
CA PRO A 67 -19.96 -15.20 8.27
C PRO A 67 -18.67 -15.88 7.79
N THR A 68 -18.32 -15.73 6.50
CA THR A 68 -17.13 -16.31 5.86
C THR A 68 -15.93 -15.37 5.77
N ASP A 69 -16.05 -14.10 6.16
CA ASP A 69 -14.94 -13.14 6.03
C ASP A 69 -13.90 -13.35 7.14
N ILE A 70 -12.61 -13.22 6.78
CA ILE A 70 -11.51 -13.35 7.73
C ILE A 70 -11.37 -12.03 8.50
N ASP A 71 -11.68 -12.04 9.79
CA ASP A 71 -11.38 -10.91 10.68
C ASP A 71 -9.87 -10.90 10.98
N THR A 72 -9.21 -9.79 10.65
CA THR A 72 -7.77 -9.60 10.88
C THR A 72 -7.47 -9.02 12.26
N ARG A 73 -8.48 -8.89 13.14
CA ARG A 73 -8.30 -8.58 14.56
C ARG A 73 -7.99 -9.85 15.35
N THR A 74 -6.73 -10.23 15.47
CA THR A 74 -6.24 -11.23 16.44
C THR A 74 -4.88 -10.80 16.95
#